data_AF-E1R0L3-F1
#
_entry.id   AF-E1R0L3-F1
#
_cell.length_a   1.000
_cell.length_b   1.000
_cell.length_c   1.000
_cell.angle_alpha   90.00
_cell.angle_beta   90.00
_cell.angle_gamma   90.00
#
_symmetry.space_group_name_H-M   'P 1'
#
loop_
_entity.id
_entity.type
_entity.pdbx_description
1 polymer ?
#
loop_
_entity_poly.entity_id
_entity_poly.type
_entity_poly.pdbx_seq_one_letter_code
_entity_poly.pdbx_strand_id
1 'polypeptide(L)'
;MSNTLIHNEIKQMFRIMGKHSRFGAMDTEPRGAFAQILHDFQAGTEPSIPATAEGWGLFTSMEGSERVATLLSDQAHKVIAVANSDYRAFREVAPRFIDEL
;
A
#
# COMPACT_ATOMS: atom_id res chain seq x y z
N MET A 1 -4.09 21.10 -6.00
CA MET A 1 -3.74 20.75 -4.61
C MET A 1 -3.94 19.26 -4.31
N SER A 2 -4.85 18.54 -5.00
CA SER A 2 -5.15 17.13 -4.73
C SER A 2 -4.09 16.12 -5.16
N ASN A 3 -3.38 16.34 -6.28
CA ASN A 3 -2.26 15.48 -6.70
C ASN A 3 -1.20 15.29 -5.61
N THR A 4 -1.01 16.30 -4.75
CA THR A 4 -0.06 16.22 -3.62
C THR A 4 -0.53 15.25 -2.55
N LEU A 5 -1.83 15.12 -2.30
CA LEU A 5 -2.36 14.31 -1.21
C LEU A 5 -2.19 12.81 -1.49
N ILE A 6 -2.65 12.33 -2.64
CA ILE A 6 -2.49 10.91 -3.01
C ILE A 6 -1.02 10.52 -3.13
N HIS A 7 -0.20 11.39 -3.71
CA HIS A 7 1.25 11.20 -3.77
C HIS A 7 1.88 11.09 -2.37
N ASN A 8 1.43 11.89 -1.41
CA ASN A 8 1.91 11.82 -0.03
C ASN A 8 1.51 10.52 0.66
N GLU A 9 0.27 10.04 0.47
CA GLU A 9 -0.19 8.79 1.08
C GLU A 9 0.53 7.56 0.50
N ILE A 10 0.77 7.53 -0.81
CA ILE A 10 1.57 6.47 -1.45
C ILE A 10 3.01 6.51 -0.94
N LYS A 11 3.63 7.70 -0.86
CA LYS A 11 4.96 7.84 -0.24
C LYS A 11 5.00 7.42 1.22
N GLN A 12 3.91 7.67 1.96
CA GLN A 12 3.82 7.25 3.34
C GLN A 12 3.75 5.72 3.48
N MET A 13 3.08 5.02 2.55
CA MET A 13 3.13 3.56 2.48
C MET A 13 4.56 3.05 2.35
N PHE A 14 5.32 3.57 1.37
CA PHE A 14 6.73 3.20 1.18
C PHE A 14 7.62 3.51 2.40
N ARG A 15 7.35 4.62 3.11
CA ARG A 15 8.05 4.95 4.36
C ARG A 15 7.75 3.94 5.48
N ILE A 16 6.50 3.50 5.61
CA ILE A 16 6.11 2.48 6.59
C ILE A 16 6.77 1.15 6.23
N MET A 17 6.68 0.71 4.97
CA MET A 17 7.36 -0.49 4.46
C MET A 17 8.87 -0.45 4.76
N GLY A 18 9.55 0.64 4.41
CA GLY A 18 10.98 0.81 4.66
C GLY A 18 11.35 0.80 6.15
N LYS A 19 10.54 1.43 7.01
CA LYS A 19 10.75 1.42 8.48
C LYS A 19 10.60 0.01 9.08
N HIS A 20 9.77 -0.83 8.47
CA HIS A 20 9.45 -2.17 8.94
C HIS A 20 10.08 -3.27 8.06
N SER A 21 11.09 -2.95 7.26
CA SER A 21 11.77 -3.87 6.34
C SER A 21 12.29 -5.13 7.02
N ARG A 22 12.66 -5.07 8.31
CA ARG A 22 13.08 -6.24 9.10
C ARG A 22 12.02 -7.36 9.18
N PHE A 23 10.75 -7.03 8.95
CA PHE A 23 9.63 -7.98 8.92
C PHE A 23 9.31 -8.46 7.49
N GLY A 24 10.17 -8.14 6.52
CA GLY A 24 9.93 -8.37 5.10
C GLY A 24 9.06 -7.31 4.44
N ALA A 25 8.64 -6.25 5.14
CA ALA A 25 7.64 -5.28 4.65
C ALA A 25 8.06 -4.49 3.37
N MET A 26 9.33 -4.53 3.00
CA MET A 26 9.87 -3.90 1.78
C MET A 26 10.27 -4.95 0.72
N ASP A 27 10.02 -6.23 0.98
CA ASP A 27 10.37 -7.33 0.09
C ASP A 27 9.41 -7.36 -1.12
N THR A 28 9.58 -8.33 -1.99
CA THR A 28 8.81 -8.44 -3.24
C THR A 28 7.32 -8.65 -2.96
N GLU A 29 6.97 -9.46 -1.97
CA GLU A 29 5.60 -9.88 -1.70
C GLU A 29 4.72 -8.74 -1.17
N PRO A 30 5.10 -7.96 -0.13
CA PRO A 30 4.25 -6.85 0.32
C PRO A 30 4.19 -5.69 -0.67
N ARG A 31 5.28 -5.46 -1.42
CA ARG A 31 5.30 -4.48 -2.51
C ARG A 31 4.35 -4.89 -3.64
N GLY A 32 4.36 -6.17 -4.02
CA GLY A 32 3.43 -6.75 -4.98
C GLY A 32 1.98 -6.67 -4.51
N ALA A 33 1.71 -6.98 -3.24
CA ALA A 33 0.37 -6.83 -2.66
C ALA A 33 -0.13 -5.38 -2.74
N PHE A 34 0.73 -4.41 -2.44
CA PHE A 34 0.37 -3.00 -2.56
C PHE A 34 0.17 -2.56 -4.02
N ALA A 35 1.02 -3.01 -4.96
CA ALA A 35 0.83 -2.76 -6.38
C ALA A 35 -0.53 -3.30 -6.87
N GLN A 36 -0.89 -4.53 -6.45
CA GLN A 36 -2.17 -5.15 -6.81
C GLN A 36 -3.36 -4.33 -6.30
N ILE A 37 -3.30 -3.83 -5.06
CA ILE A 37 -4.35 -2.95 -4.50
C ILE A 37 -4.56 -1.71 -5.40
N LEU A 38 -3.48 -1.07 -5.84
CA LEU A 38 -3.56 0.10 -6.72
C LEU A 38 -4.10 -0.29 -8.11
N HIS A 39 -3.69 -1.44 -8.65
CA HIS A 39 -4.18 -1.96 -9.92
C HIS A 39 -5.66 -2.30 -9.91
N ASP A 40 -6.14 -3.00 -8.87
CA ASP A 40 -7.54 -3.34 -8.70
C ASP A 40 -8.39 -2.06 -8.67
N PHE A 41 -7.97 -1.09 -7.88
CA PHE A 41 -8.64 0.21 -7.79
C PHE A 41 -8.66 0.93 -9.14
N GLN A 42 -7.55 0.94 -9.87
CA GLN A 42 -7.47 1.54 -11.20
C GLN A 42 -8.39 0.86 -12.20
N ALA A 43 -8.56 -0.46 -12.10
CA ALA A 43 -9.45 -1.26 -12.94
C ALA A 43 -10.94 -1.12 -12.56
N GLY A 44 -11.26 -0.38 -11.49
CA GLY A 44 -12.62 -0.26 -10.97
C GLY A 44 -13.10 -1.52 -10.23
N THR A 45 -12.17 -2.38 -9.82
CA THR A 45 -12.42 -3.53 -8.95
C THR A 45 -12.20 -3.11 -7.50
N GLU A 46 -13.08 -3.55 -6.59
CA GLU A 46 -12.90 -3.27 -5.16
C GLU A 46 -11.60 -3.94 -4.68
N PRO A 47 -10.60 -3.17 -4.18
CA PRO A 47 -9.32 -3.75 -3.80
C PRO A 47 -9.44 -4.62 -2.54
N SER A 48 -8.81 -5.79 -2.57
CA SER A 48 -8.65 -6.61 -1.36
C SER A 48 -7.43 -6.15 -0.58
N ILE A 49 -7.64 -5.45 0.53
CA ILE A 49 -6.56 -5.00 1.42
C ILE A 49 -6.28 -6.10 2.45
N PRO A 50 -5.08 -6.72 2.46
CA PRO A 50 -4.75 -7.74 3.44
C PRO A 50 -4.81 -7.19 4.86
N ALA A 51 -5.21 -8.01 5.84
CA ALA A 51 -5.33 -7.62 7.24
C ALA A 51 -4.33 -8.34 8.17
N THR A 52 -3.61 -9.34 7.66
CA THR A 52 -2.72 -10.22 8.44
C THR A 52 -1.29 -10.18 7.93
N ALA A 53 -0.35 -10.61 8.77
CA ALA A 53 1.06 -10.73 8.38
C ALA A 53 1.24 -11.67 7.18
N GLU A 54 0.54 -12.80 7.17
CA GLU A 54 0.54 -13.74 6.05
C GLU A 54 -0.01 -13.10 4.76
N GLY A 55 -1.13 -12.37 4.85
CA GLY A 55 -1.74 -11.75 3.68
C GLY A 55 -0.87 -10.67 3.04
N TRP A 56 -0.04 -9.98 3.83
CA TRP A 56 0.97 -9.05 3.31
C TRP A 56 2.26 -9.73 2.85
N GLY A 57 2.46 -11.03 3.10
CA GLY A 57 3.72 -11.72 2.82
C GLY A 57 4.85 -11.35 3.79
N LEU A 58 4.54 -10.98 5.03
CA LEU A 58 5.53 -10.67 6.07
C LEU A 58 6.12 -11.94 6.69
N PHE A 59 7.24 -11.81 7.40
CA PHE A 59 7.82 -12.88 8.21
C PHE A 59 6.94 -13.16 9.44
N THR A 60 6.01 -14.09 9.29
CA THR A 60 4.95 -14.41 10.28
C THR A 60 5.49 -14.93 11.61
N SER A 61 6.66 -15.58 11.61
CA SER A 61 7.30 -16.11 12.83
C SER A 61 7.90 -15.04 13.75
N MET A 62 7.99 -13.79 13.30
CA MET A 62 8.55 -12.70 14.10
C MET A 62 7.49 -12.06 15.00
N GLU A 63 7.81 -11.92 16.29
CA GLU A 63 6.96 -11.17 17.22
C GLU A 63 6.76 -9.72 16.73
N GLY A 64 5.49 -9.32 16.59
CA GLY A 64 5.10 -8.00 16.10
C GLY A 64 4.82 -7.92 14.60
N SER A 65 4.92 -9.02 13.84
CA SER A 65 4.55 -9.09 12.42
C SER A 65 3.09 -8.64 12.17
N GLU A 66 2.14 -9.12 12.97
CA GLU A 66 0.72 -8.74 12.86
C GLU A 66 0.49 -7.25 13.11
N ARG A 67 1.25 -6.64 14.03
CA ARG A 67 1.18 -5.19 14.25
C ARG A 67 1.65 -4.42 13.02
N VAL A 68 2.67 -4.91 12.33
CA VAL A 68 3.13 -4.32 11.06
C VAL A 68 2.07 -4.48 9.98
N ALA A 69 1.44 -5.66 9.88
CA ALA A 69 0.32 -5.88 8.96
C ALA A 69 -0.79 -4.84 9.17
N THR A 70 -1.22 -4.61 10.41
CA THR A 70 -2.21 -3.55 10.72
C THR A 70 -1.78 -2.17 10.23
N LEU A 71 -0.51 -1.79 10.41
CA LEU A 71 -0.01 -0.49 9.93
C LEU A 71 -0.03 -0.38 8.40
N LEU A 72 0.27 -1.47 7.68
CA LEU A 72 0.20 -1.51 6.23
C LEU A 72 -1.25 -1.45 5.74
N SER A 73 -2.14 -2.22 6.37
CA SER A 73 -3.59 -2.22 6.08
C SER A 73 -4.20 -0.83 6.29
N ASP A 74 -3.95 -0.20 7.44
CA ASP A 74 -4.46 1.14 7.76
C ASP A 74 -3.99 2.18 6.75
N GLN A 75 -2.72 2.10 6.32
CA GLN A 75 -2.20 3.03 5.33
C GLN A 75 -2.75 2.75 3.93
N ALA A 76 -2.91 1.48 3.53
CA ALA A 76 -3.55 1.11 2.28
C ALA A 76 -5.00 1.62 2.21
N HIS A 77 -5.76 1.51 3.30
CA HIS A 77 -7.12 2.08 3.40
C HIS A 77 -7.11 3.61 3.21
N LYS A 78 -6.15 4.33 3.79
CA LYS A 78 -6.02 5.79 3.58
C LYS A 78 -5.72 6.13 2.12
N VAL A 79 -4.82 5.39 1.48
CA VAL A 79 -4.50 5.57 0.06
C VAL A 79 -5.77 5.40 -0.78
N ILE A 80 -6.54 4.33 -0.57
CA ILE A 80 -7.78 4.08 -1.32
C ILE A 80 -8.87 5.11 -1.00
N ALA A 81 -9.00 5.56 0.25
CA ALA A 81 -9.94 6.60 0.62
C ALA A 81 -9.64 7.93 -0.10
N VAL A 82 -8.36 8.33 -0.14
CA VAL A 82 -7.92 9.53 -0.87
C VAL A 82 -8.11 9.33 -2.37
N ALA A 83 -7.75 8.18 -2.92
CA ALA A 83 -7.93 7.86 -4.35
C ALA A 83 -9.40 7.89 -4.77
N ASN A 84 -10.31 7.44 -3.91
CA ASN A 84 -11.76 7.55 -4.12
C ASN A 84 -12.24 9.00 -4.13
N SER A 85 -11.73 9.84 -3.22
CA SER A 85 -12.13 11.25 -3.14
C SER A 85 -11.64 12.09 -4.33
N ASP A 86 -10.54 11.69 -4.98
CA ASP A 86 -10.04 12.32 -6.20
C ASP A 86 -9.40 11.28 -7.14
N TYR A 87 -10.25 10.60 -7.89
CA TYR A 87 -9.83 9.58 -8.85
C TYR A 87 -8.95 10.14 -9.97
N ARG A 88 -9.15 11.41 -10.36
CA ARG A 88 -8.32 12.06 -11.38
C ARG A 88 -6.88 12.21 -10.90
N ALA A 89 -6.70 12.71 -9.68
CA ALA A 89 -5.38 12.83 -9.06
C ALA A 89 -4.69 11.46 -8.93
N PHE A 90 -5.44 10.43 -8.55
CA PHE A 90 -4.93 9.05 -8.51
C PHE A 90 -4.39 8.59 -9.87
N ARG A 91 -5.17 8.74 -10.96
CA ARG A 91 -4.78 8.37 -12.33
C ARG A 91 -3.50 9.06 -12.82
N GLU A 92 -3.25 10.28 -12.37
CA GLU A 92 -2.06 11.05 -12.74
C GLU A 92 -0.81 10.62 -11.96
N VAL A 93 -0.99 10.09 -10.74
CA VAL A 93 0.11 9.82 -9.78
C VAL A 93 0.48 8.34 -9.71
N ALA A 94 -0.50 7.44 -9.61
CA ALA A 94 -0.28 6.02 -9.34
C ALA A 94 0.64 5.30 -10.33
N PRO A 95 0.56 5.54 -11.66
CA PRO A 95 1.46 4.88 -12.62
C PRO A 95 2.95 5.08 -12.32
N ARG A 96 3.33 6.27 -11.80
CA ARG A 96 4.72 6.58 -11.46
C ARG A 96 5.28 5.71 -10.34
N PHE A 97 4.42 5.16 -9.49
CA PHE A 97 4.81 4.30 -8.38
C PHE A 97 4.68 2.83 -8.73
N ILE A 98 3.69 2.48 -9.56
CA ILE A 98 3.49 1.11 -10.05
C ILE A 98 4.68 0.67 -10.91
N ASP A 99 5.18 1.56 -11.78
CA ASP A 99 6.33 1.26 -12.65
C ASP A 99 7.67 1.17 -11.88
N GLU A 100 7.70 1.60 -10.62
CA GLU A 100 8.87 1.58 -9.73
C GLU A 100 8.89 0.37 -8.77
N LEU A 101 7.84 -0.46 -8.76
CA LEU A 101 7.66 -1.62 -7.88
C LEU A 101 8.17 -2.93 -8.50
#